data_AF-A0A954ZB41-F1
#
_entry.id   AF-A0A954ZB41-F1
#
_cell.length_a   1.000
_cell.length_b   1.000
_cell.length_c   1.000
_cell.angle_alpha   90.00
_cell.angle_beta   90.00
_cell.angle_gamma   90.00
#
_symmetry.space_group_name_H-M   'P 1'
#
loop_
_entity.id
_entity.type
_entity.pdbx_description
1 polymer ?
#
loop_
_entity_poly.entity_id
_entity_poly.type
_entity_poly.pdbx_seq_one_letter_code
_entity_poly.pdbx_strand_id
1 'polypeptide(L)'
;NGYNGTFDRRIGERDIDEQDGNTVAAYFLDGYAPSSSPDTQALLRFDGIIGSSANQIPAGATILDAKLTLTTSLAGNAQTSGPYGVAGLNQAFDSNTSYFVDFTTTTDFGSRGPWWEDGYATRPVGGYGFQLPGAVDKASVTSLVQGWADGSPNYGMVVQAGFAADAASTANTSDGWSIRTTGFPNGDSRPLLEVEYTTAPVTKTSFQQGANGYSSTTMAVVRSGANALIEDALDGGEITEDGTFLDQTFLDGVFYTDTAGNTSSPDDLALLKFENIFGNGAGQAPANTPVAKAWAVITTGDQSNAAQSSGPWSAHTVLRDWDLNTLHSDFGAVNGLQVGDGDISPALDTLDGFVRGSEVWFDVTDYVEGVRSGDANYGIAIRTTATADGWQINATGSSNVDARPRLVVFSADLGIISGTPGDFNDDGSVDGSDFLLWQQGLGGSFDDGDFAAWSANFGSTPASLGQAASTAIPEPTGVLMTLLGAFGLGLRRRR
;
A
#
# COMPACT_ATOMS: atom_id res chain seq x y z
N ASN A 1 8.15 -22.51 4.35
CA ASN A 1 6.90 -23.33 4.36
C ASN A 1 6.89 -24.49 3.36
N GLY A 2 7.98 -24.80 2.64
CA GLY A 2 7.99 -25.89 1.65
C GLY A 2 7.24 -25.59 0.34
N TYR A 3 6.85 -24.33 0.14
CA TYR A 3 6.18 -23.84 -1.05
C TYR A 3 7.12 -23.77 -2.25
N ASN A 4 6.70 -24.30 -3.40
CA ASN A 4 7.47 -24.33 -4.66
C ASN A 4 6.60 -23.89 -5.87
N GLY A 5 5.48 -23.21 -5.64
CA GLY A 5 4.52 -22.82 -6.68
C GLY A 5 4.85 -21.50 -7.38
N THR A 6 6.02 -20.91 -7.17
CA THR A 6 6.38 -19.64 -7.83
C THR A 6 6.89 -19.90 -9.25
N PHE A 7 6.34 -19.17 -10.21
CA PHE A 7 6.84 -19.12 -11.57
C PHE A 7 6.87 -17.67 -12.06
N ASP A 8 7.97 -17.27 -12.68
CA ASP A 8 8.11 -15.96 -13.31
C ASP A 8 8.68 -16.08 -14.72
N ARG A 9 8.29 -15.14 -15.57
CA ARG A 9 8.70 -15.07 -16.97
C ARG A 9 8.78 -13.62 -17.39
N ARG A 10 9.87 -13.26 -18.06
CA ARG A 10 9.98 -12.02 -18.81
C ARG A 10 9.39 -12.20 -20.20
N ILE A 11 8.66 -11.18 -20.66
CA ILE A 11 8.19 -11.03 -22.04
C ILE A 11 8.53 -9.61 -22.52
N GLY A 12 8.70 -9.39 -23.81
CA GLY A 12 8.98 -8.05 -24.34
C GLY A 12 8.99 -7.99 -25.86
N GLU A 13 9.22 -6.80 -26.41
CA GLU A 13 9.16 -6.56 -27.87
C GLU A 13 10.23 -7.29 -28.68
N ARG A 14 11.30 -7.79 -28.03
CA ARG A 14 12.39 -8.51 -28.71
C ARG A 14 12.31 -9.98 -28.34
N ASP A 15 12.62 -10.86 -29.29
CA ASP A 15 12.68 -12.32 -29.05
C ASP A 15 13.61 -12.71 -27.87
N ILE A 16 14.64 -11.90 -27.61
CA ILE A 16 15.56 -12.12 -26.49
C ILE A 16 14.93 -11.84 -25.11
N ASP A 17 13.79 -11.15 -25.08
CA ASP A 17 13.09 -10.77 -23.87
C ASP A 17 12.09 -11.83 -23.39
N GLU A 18 11.96 -12.93 -24.14
CA GLU A 18 11.08 -14.07 -23.85
C GLU A 18 11.78 -15.14 -23.01
N GLN A 19 11.81 -14.98 -21.68
CA GLN A 19 12.68 -15.76 -20.81
C GLN A 19 12.06 -16.16 -19.46
N ASP A 20 12.06 -17.47 -19.17
CA ASP A 20 11.67 -17.99 -17.87
C ASP A 20 12.69 -17.64 -16.80
N GLY A 21 12.22 -17.06 -15.70
CA GLY A 21 13.06 -16.55 -14.63
C GLY A 21 13.79 -17.64 -13.85
N ASN A 22 13.37 -18.90 -13.89
CA ASN A 22 14.09 -20.02 -13.29
C ASN A 22 15.40 -20.38 -14.03
N THR A 23 15.60 -19.87 -15.24
CA THR A 23 16.80 -20.13 -16.07
C THR A 23 17.90 -19.09 -15.89
N VAL A 24 17.59 -17.96 -15.24
CA VAL A 24 18.50 -16.83 -15.03
C VAL A 24 18.44 -16.38 -13.58
N ALA A 25 19.42 -15.59 -13.13
CA ALA A 25 19.42 -15.03 -11.78
C ALA A 25 18.66 -13.69 -11.70
N ALA A 26 18.65 -12.95 -12.81
CA ALA A 26 18.04 -11.64 -12.95
C ALA A 26 17.75 -11.39 -14.44
N TYR A 27 16.79 -10.51 -14.73
CA TYR A 27 16.58 -9.93 -16.05
C TYR A 27 16.20 -8.45 -15.93
N PHE A 28 16.19 -7.73 -17.04
CA PHE A 28 15.76 -6.33 -17.12
C PHE A 28 14.31 -6.25 -17.58
N LEU A 29 13.52 -5.49 -16.85
CA LEU A 29 12.28 -4.86 -17.28
C LEU A 29 12.62 -3.50 -17.88
N ASP A 30 11.74 -3.00 -18.72
CA ASP A 30 11.93 -1.72 -19.40
C ASP A 30 10.59 -1.17 -19.87
N GLY A 31 10.52 0.15 -20.03
CA GLY A 31 9.32 0.83 -20.48
C GLY A 31 9.49 1.43 -21.87
N TYR A 32 8.39 1.47 -22.61
CA TYR A 32 8.40 1.89 -24.00
C TYR A 32 8.91 3.33 -24.22
N ALA A 33 9.85 3.48 -25.14
CA ALA A 33 10.16 4.77 -25.75
C ALA A 33 10.39 4.66 -27.26
N PRO A 34 9.77 5.54 -28.07
CA PRO A 34 9.87 5.48 -29.53
C PRO A 34 11.33 5.41 -29.99
N SER A 35 11.69 4.32 -30.68
CA SER A 35 13.01 4.08 -31.28
C SER A 35 14.20 3.91 -30.31
N SER A 36 14.01 4.06 -28.99
CA SER A 36 15.13 4.04 -28.03
C SER A 36 14.99 3.02 -26.92
N SER A 37 13.76 2.65 -26.53
CA SER A 37 13.54 1.65 -25.48
C SER A 37 12.42 0.68 -25.85
N PRO A 38 12.66 -0.64 -25.86
CA PRO A 38 11.59 -1.63 -26.02
C PRO A 38 10.83 -1.80 -24.70
N ASP A 39 9.54 -2.08 -24.76
CA ASP A 39 8.80 -2.51 -23.58
C ASP A 39 9.17 -3.94 -23.18
N THR A 40 9.33 -4.16 -21.88
CA THR A 40 9.65 -5.47 -21.31
C THR A 40 9.05 -5.62 -19.91
N GLN A 41 8.27 -6.68 -19.71
CA GLN A 41 7.43 -6.89 -18.52
C GLN A 41 7.74 -8.21 -17.83
N ALA A 42 7.51 -8.29 -16.52
CA ALA A 42 7.57 -9.54 -15.77
C ALA A 42 6.16 -10.08 -15.52
N LEU A 43 5.92 -11.31 -15.95
CA LEU A 43 4.79 -12.12 -15.52
C LEU A 43 5.21 -12.95 -14.31
N LEU A 44 4.41 -12.95 -13.24
CA LEU A 44 4.72 -13.66 -12.00
C LEU A 44 3.45 -14.31 -11.45
N ARG A 45 3.52 -15.58 -11.04
CA ARG A 45 2.40 -16.24 -10.35
C ARG A 45 2.87 -17.02 -9.14
N PHE A 46 1.95 -17.12 -8.18
CA PHE A 46 2.07 -17.93 -6.99
C PHE A 46 0.95 -18.98 -7.02
N ASP A 47 1.28 -20.19 -7.50
CA ASP A 47 0.32 -21.26 -7.72
C ASP A 47 -0.11 -21.95 -6.41
N GLY A 48 -1.41 -22.27 -6.33
CA GLY A 48 -1.94 -23.08 -5.23
C GLY A 48 -1.90 -22.36 -3.87
N ILE A 49 -2.01 -21.04 -3.83
CA ILE A 49 -2.05 -20.27 -2.57
C ILE A 49 -3.43 -20.20 -1.93
N ILE A 50 -4.52 -20.34 -2.71
CA ILE A 50 -5.90 -20.40 -2.19
C ILE A 50 -6.38 -21.87 -2.18
N GLY A 51 -6.94 -22.33 -1.07
CA GLY A 51 -7.50 -23.69 -0.97
C GLY A 51 -7.70 -24.17 0.46
N SER A 52 -7.95 -25.47 0.62
CA SER A 52 -8.24 -26.10 1.92
C SER A 52 -7.07 -26.92 2.49
N SER A 53 -5.92 -26.94 1.82
CA SER A 53 -4.75 -27.69 2.27
C SER A 53 -3.96 -26.90 3.31
N ALA A 54 -3.09 -27.58 4.06
CA ALA A 54 -2.18 -26.92 4.98
C ALA A 54 -1.33 -25.86 4.26
N ASN A 55 -1.14 -24.70 4.89
CA ASN A 55 -0.41 -23.53 4.37
C ASN A 55 -1.05 -22.85 3.14
N GLN A 56 -2.31 -23.13 2.82
CA GLN A 56 -3.10 -22.34 1.87
C GLN A 56 -3.99 -21.35 2.62
N ILE A 57 -4.30 -20.24 1.97
CA ILE A 57 -5.30 -19.27 2.41
C ILE A 57 -6.68 -19.88 2.13
N PRO A 58 -7.58 -19.99 3.13
CA PRO A 58 -8.93 -20.49 2.90
C PRO A 58 -9.70 -19.63 1.87
N ALA A 59 -10.43 -20.29 0.99
CA ALA A 59 -11.36 -19.58 0.10
C ALA A 59 -12.42 -18.82 0.95
N GLY A 60 -12.69 -17.58 0.57
CA GLY A 60 -13.55 -16.65 1.31
C GLY A 60 -12.89 -15.97 2.52
N ALA A 61 -11.59 -16.20 2.76
CA ALA A 61 -10.86 -15.43 3.76
C ALA A 61 -10.81 -13.94 3.37
N THR A 62 -10.80 -13.06 4.37
CA THR A 62 -10.53 -11.64 4.16
C THR A 62 -9.03 -11.40 4.25
N ILE A 63 -8.46 -10.80 3.23
CA ILE A 63 -7.07 -10.39 3.16
C ILE A 63 -6.94 -9.02 3.80
N LEU A 64 -6.17 -8.94 4.88
CA LEU A 64 -5.92 -7.70 5.62
C LEU A 64 -4.77 -6.93 4.98
N ASP A 65 -3.74 -7.64 4.53
CA ASP A 65 -2.63 -7.09 3.76
C ASP A 65 -2.03 -8.16 2.83
N ALA A 66 -1.58 -7.75 1.65
CA ALA A 66 -0.73 -8.59 0.81
C ALA A 66 0.29 -7.74 0.05
N LYS A 67 1.55 -8.15 0.14
CA LYS A 67 2.68 -7.43 -0.46
C LYS A 67 3.48 -8.32 -1.40
N LEU A 68 3.68 -7.84 -2.63
CA LEU A 68 4.65 -8.42 -3.55
C LEU A 68 6.01 -7.78 -3.30
N THR A 69 6.94 -8.56 -2.76
CA THR A 69 8.32 -8.13 -2.54
C THR A 69 9.18 -8.52 -3.74
N LEU A 70 9.87 -7.53 -4.31
CA LEU A 70 10.90 -7.73 -5.33
C LEU A 70 12.23 -7.18 -4.85
N THR A 71 13.31 -7.75 -5.39
CA THR A 71 14.67 -7.29 -5.10
C THR A 71 15.34 -6.83 -6.37
N THR A 72 15.80 -5.59 -6.38
CA THR A 72 16.62 -5.04 -7.45
C THR A 72 17.93 -5.81 -7.53
N SER A 73 18.32 -6.21 -8.74
CA SER A 73 19.51 -6.99 -8.97
C SER A 73 20.79 -6.17 -8.74
N LEU A 74 21.95 -6.83 -8.82
CA LEU A 74 23.26 -6.17 -8.84
C LEU A 74 23.89 -6.24 -10.26
N ALA A 75 23.10 -6.61 -11.27
CA ALA A 75 23.59 -6.78 -12.63
C ALA A 75 23.60 -5.44 -13.36
N GLY A 76 24.78 -4.97 -13.76
CA GLY A 76 24.91 -3.76 -14.58
C GLY A 76 24.25 -2.53 -13.95
N ASN A 77 23.55 -1.74 -14.77
CA ASN A 77 22.75 -0.58 -14.34
C ASN A 77 21.37 -1.03 -13.85
N ALA A 78 21.33 -1.78 -12.75
CA ALA A 78 20.10 -2.42 -12.27
C ALA A 78 19.07 -1.45 -11.68
N GLN A 79 19.50 -0.26 -11.25
CA GLN A 79 18.66 0.79 -10.67
C GLN A 79 17.61 1.31 -11.65
N THR A 80 16.55 1.91 -11.12
CA THR A 80 15.57 2.67 -11.94
C THR A 80 15.09 3.90 -11.19
N SER A 81 14.70 4.95 -11.92
CA SER A 81 13.88 6.04 -11.38
C SER A 81 12.39 5.67 -11.24
N GLY A 82 11.96 4.55 -11.82
CA GLY A 82 10.56 4.16 -11.87
C GLY A 82 9.70 5.13 -12.72
N PRO A 83 8.36 4.99 -12.65
CA PRO A 83 7.63 3.98 -11.88
C PRO A 83 7.33 2.70 -12.66
N TYR A 84 7.16 1.59 -11.94
CA TYR A 84 6.61 0.33 -12.44
C TYR A 84 5.36 -0.04 -11.64
N GLY A 85 4.29 -0.46 -12.31
CA GLY A 85 3.03 -0.88 -11.70
C GLY A 85 2.84 -2.40 -11.69
N VAL A 86 2.03 -2.88 -10.73
CA VAL A 86 1.65 -4.29 -10.57
C VAL A 86 0.15 -4.45 -10.82
N ALA A 87 -0.21 -5.29 -11.78
CA ALA A 87 -1.60 -5.61 -12.10
C ALA A 87 -1.86 -7.13 -12.07
N GLY A 88 -3.11 -7.55 -11.86
CA GLY A 88 -3.51 -8.95 -11.95
C GLY A 88 -3.73 -9.35 -13.42
N LEU A 89 -3.31 -10.55 -13.81
CA LEU A 89 -3.55 -11.07 -15.15
C LEU A 89 -4.99 -11.57 -15.31
N ASN A 90 -5.60 -11.34 -16.46
CA ASN A 90 -6.94 -11.84 -16.79
C ASN A 90 -6.92 -13.16 -17.57
N GLN A 91 -5.73 -13.67 -17.90
CA GLN A 91 -5.52 -14.96 -18.54
C GLN A 91 -4.26 -15.66 -18.01
N ALA A 92 -4.26 -16.98 -18.04
CA ALA A 92 -3.11 -17.79 -17.63
C ALA A 92 -1.92 -17.57 -18.59
N PHE A 93 -0.71 -17.78 -18.06
CA PHE A 93 0.53 -17.76 -18.85
C PHE A 93 1.40 -18.99 -18.54
N ASP A 94 2.32 -19.32 -19.44
CA ASP A 94 3.32 -20.38 -19.27
C ASP A 94 4.64 -20.03 -19.99
N SER A 95 5.56 -20.99 -20.08
CA SER A 95 6.88 -20.84 -20.71
C SER A 95 6.84 -20.50 -22.21
N ASN A 96 5.69 -20.60 -22.87
CA ASN A 96 5.49 -20.25 -24.27
C ASN A 96 4.74 -18.92 -24.46
N THR A 97 4.25 -18.31 -23.37
CA THR A 97 3.54 -17.04 -23.45
C THR A 97 4.46 -15.96 -24.00
N SER A 98 4.00 -15.22 -25.00
CA SER A 98 4.79 -14.22 -25.71
C SER A 98 4.05 -12.89 -25.88
N TYR A 99 4.84 -11.82 -25.87
CA TYR A 99 4.40 -10.44 -25.91
C TYR A 99 3.45 -10.12 -27.07
N PHE A 100 3.75 -10.55 -28.30
CA PHE A 100 2.93 -10.25 -29.48
C PHE A 100 1.90 -11.33 -29.85
N VAL A 101 2.04 -12.53 -29.30
CA VAL A 101 1.18 -13.67 -29.66
C VAL A 101 -0.04 -13.71 -28.74
N ASP A 102 0.17 -13.57 -27.44
CA ASP A 102 -0.88 -13.76 -26.43
C ASP A 102 -1.52 -12.44 -25.99
N PHE A 103 -0.84 -11.32 -26.27
CA PHE A 103 -1.32 -9.98 -25.95
C PHE A 103 -1.32 -9.14 -27.23
N THR A 104 -2.49 -8.58 -27.55
CA THR A 104 -2.68 -7.77 -28.75
C THR A 104 -3.36 -6.48 -28.36
N THR A 105 -3.18 -5.42 -29.14
CA THR A 105 -3.88 -4.15 -28.90
C THR A 105 -4.53 -3.68 -30.19
N THR A 106 -5.62 -2.92 -30.05
CA THR A 106 -6.21 -2.20 -31.18
C THR A 106 -5.53 -0.85 -31.45
N THR A 107 -4.57 -0.45 -30.60
CA THR A 107 -3.72 0.73 -30.82
C THR A 107 -2.64 0.45 -31.88
N ASP A 108 -1.84 1.46 -32.19
CA ASP A 108 -0.76 1.39 -33.18
C ASP A 108 0.51 0.67 -32.69
N PHE A 109 0.57 0.24 -31.43
CA PHE A 109 1.69 -0.51 -30.83
C PHE A 109 1.80 -1.96 -31.30
N GLY A 110 0.74 -2.56 -31.85
CA GLY A 110 0.67 -4.00 -32.17
C GLY A 110 0.50 -4.90 -30.93
N SER A 111 1.25 -4.64 -29.85
CA SER A 111 1.01 -5.17 -28.51
C SER A 111 1.47 -4.17 -27.42
N ARG A 112 0.77 -4.18 -26.28
CA ARG A 112 1.14 -3.50 -25.04
C ARG A 112 1.43 -4.49 -23.91
N GLY A 113 1.68 -5.76 -24.25
CA GLY A 113 1.69 -6.84 -23.27
C GLY A 113 0.34 -6.93 -22.52
N PRO A 114 0.32 -7.53 -21.32
CA PRO A 114 -0.86 -7.52 -20.46
C PRO A 114 -1.20 -6.13 -19.92
N TRP A 115 -1.91 -5.36 -20.74
CA TRP A 115 -2.41 -4.03 -20.41
C TRP A 115 -3.90 -4.03 -20.08
N TRP A 116 -4.31 -3.17 -19.15
CA TRP A 116 -5.66 -3.17 -18.60
C TRP A 116 -6.70 -2.60 -19.57
N GLU A 117 -6.34 -1.58 -20.36
CA GLU A 117 -7.23 -1.03 -21.40
C GLU A 117 -7.50 -2.06 -22.52
N ASP A 118 -6.60 -3.02 -22.71
CA ASP A 118 -6.75 -4.10 -23.70
C ASP A 118 -7.45 -5.34 -23.11
N GLY A 119 -7.80 -5.31 -21.82
CA GLY A 119 -8.53 -6.39 -21.14
C GLY A 119 -7.68 -7.58 -20.70
N TYR A 120 -6.35 -7.52 -20.84
CA TYR A 120 -5.45 -8.61 -20.49
C TYR A 120 -4.97 -8.58 -19.03
N ALA A 121 -5.15 -7.45 -18.36
CA ALA A 121 -4.88 -7.28 -16.94
C ALA A 121 -5.99 -6.47 -16.25
N THR A 122 -6.03 -6.52 -14.92
CA THR A 122 -6.75 -5.53 -14.11
C THR A 122 -6.02 -4.19 -14.19
N ARG A 123 -6.64 -3.10 -13.71
CA ARG A 123 -5.86 -1.89 -13.42
C ARG A 123 -4.71 -2.23 -12.46
N PRO A 124 -3.53 -1.59 -12.59
CA PRO A 124 -2.47 -1.75 -11.60
C PRO A 124 -2.94 -1.28 -10.22
N VAL A 125 -2.55 -1.97 -9.14
CA VAL A 125 -3.01 -1.69 -7.76
C VAL A 125 -1.89 -1.40 -6.76
N GLY A 126 -0.65 -1.53 -7.21
CA GLY A 126 0.57 -1.24 -6.46
C GLY A 126 1.70 -1.00 -7.43
N GLY A 127 2.87 -0.60 -6.93
CA GLY A 127 4.01 -0.32 -7.79
C GLY A 127 5.32 -0.20 -7.05
N TYR A 128 6.33 0.21 -7.81
CA TYR A 128 7.70 0.42 -7.39
C TYR A 128 8.17 1.75 -7.97
N GLY A 129 8.56 2.68 -7.10
CA GLY A 129 9.17 3.95 -7.47
C GLY A 129 10.67 3.83 -7.75
N PHE A 130 11.45 4.74 -7.17
CA PHE A 130 12.91 4.77 -7.30
C PHE A 130 13.57 3.56 -6.62
N GLN A 131 14.48 2.87 -7.33
CA GLN A 131 15.15 1.68 -6.82
C GLN A 131 16.67 1.77 -6.96
N LEU A 132 17.39 1.44 -5.89
CA LEU A 132 18.86 1.26 -5.91
C LEU A 132 19.25 -0.19 -6.17
N PRO A 133 20.47 -0.47 -6.68
CA PRO A 133 20.95 -1.83 -6.87
C PRO A 133 20.97 -2.59 -5.53
N GLY A 134 20.35 -3.77 -5.51
CA GLY A 134 20.22 -4.58 -4.29
C GLY A 134 19.11 -4.14 -3.32
N ALA A 135 18.38 -3.06 -3.59
CA ALA A 135 17.23 -2.66 -2.79
C ALA A 135 16.13 -3.73 -2.81
N VAL A 136 15.43 -3.86 -1.69
CA VAL A 136 14.26 -4.71 -1.53
C VAL A 136 13.07 -3.79 -1.32
N ASP A 137 12.03 -3.96 -2.11
CA ASP A 137 10.85 -3.11 -2.05
C ASP A 137 9.55 -3.90 -2.22
N LYS A 138 8.41 -3.32 -1.81
CA LYS A 138 7.12 -3.99 -1.66
C LYS A 138 5.99 -3.21 -2.32
N ALA A 139 5.33 -3.84 -3.28
CA ALA A 139 4.08 -3.33 -3.86
C ALA A 139 2.87 -3.93 -3.16
N SER A 140 1.88 -3.09 -2.82
CA SER A 140 0.59 -3.57 -2.32
C SER A 140 -0.18 -4.30 -3.42
N VAL A 141 -0.61 -5.53 -3.12
CA VAL A 141 -1.43 -6.37 -4.02
C VAL A 141 -2.65 -6.95 -3.30
N THR A 142 -2.99 -6.39 -2.13
CA THR A 142 -4.08 -6.80 -1.25
C THR A 142 -5.39 -7.02 -2.00
N SER A 143 -5.76 -6.10 -2.89
CA SER A 143 -7.00 -6.18 -3.67
C SER A 143 -7.01 -7.34 -4.67
N LEU A 144 -5.86 -7.69 -5.26
CA LEU A 144 -5.73 -8.85 -6.16
C LEU A 144 -5.88 -10.16 -5.39
N VAL A 145 -5.16 -10.29 -4.28
CA VAL A 145 -5.22 -11.50 -3.44
C VAL A 145 -6.60 -11.67 -2.82
N GLN A 146 -7.26 -10.58 -2.42
CA GLN A 146 -8.67 -10.61 -1.99
C GLN A 146 -9.57 -11.12 -3.11
N GLY A 147 -9.38 -10.64 -4.34
CA GLY A 147 -10.12 -11.15 -5.50
C GLY A 147 -9.99 -12.66 -5.68
N TRP A 148 -8.78 -13.21 -5.48
CA TRP A 148 -8.55 -14.66 -5.54
C TRP A 148 -9.20 -15.42 -4.38
N ALA A 149 -9.13 -14.87 -3.16
CA ALA A 149 -9.81 -15.45 -2.00
C ALA A 149 -11.35 -15.45 -2.20
N ASP A 150 -11.90 -14.41 -2.84
CA ASP A 150 -13.31 -14.28 -3.20
C ASP A 150 -13.74 -15.21 -4.36
N GLY A 151 -12.80 -15.94 -4.97
CA GLY A 151 -13.05 -16.95 -5.99
C GLY A 151 -12.72 -16.53 -7.42
N SER A 152 -12.13 -15.36 -7.63
CA SER A 152 -11.56 -15.00 -8.94
C SER A 152 -10.40 -15.93 -9.27
N PRO A 153 -10.19 -16.30 -10.55
CA PRO A 153 -9.02 -17.09 -10.94
C PRO A 153 -7.72 -16.38 -10.59
N ASN A 154 -6.76 -17.13 -10.03
CA ASN A 154 -5.39 -16.66 -9.90
C ASN A 154 -4.61 -17.01 -11.17
N TYR A 155 -4.46 -16.05 -12.06
CA TYR A 155 -3.59 -16.16 -13.24
C TYR A 155 -2.21 -15.56 -13.03
N GLY A 156 -1.93 -15.03 -11.83
CA GLY A 156 -0.74 -14.27 -11.52
C GLY A 156 -0.89 -12.77 -11.75
N MET A 157 0.25 -12.12 -11.88
CA MET A 157 0.44 -10.68 -11.89
C MET A 157 1.41 -10.30 -13.02
N VAL A 158 1.33 -9.05 -13.45
CA VAL A 158 2.30 -8.41 -14.34
C VAL A 158 2.94 -7.22 -13.63
N VAL A 159 4.26 -7.07 -13.79
CA VAL A 159 5.02 -5.86 -13.42
C VAL A 159 5.43 -5.16 -14.72
N GLN A 160 5.03 -3.90 -14.88
CA GLN A 160 5.18 -3.17 -16.14
C GLN A 160 5.33 -1.66 -15.93
N ALA A 161 5.99 -0.98 -16.86
CA ALA A 161 6.10 0.48 -16.85
C ALA A 161 4.79 1.18 -17.30
N GLY A 162 3.89 0.46 -17.97
CA GLY A 162 2.65 1.00 -18.54
C GLY A 162 2.87 1.77 -19.85
N PHE A 163 1.77 2.22 -20.47
CA PHE A 163 1.80 2.73 -21.85
C PHE A 163 1.17 4.09 -22.00
N ALA A 164 1.51 4.77 -23.10
CA ALA A 164 0.78 5.91 -23.62
C ALA A 164 -0.47 5.46 -24.41
N ALA A 165 -1.21 6.43 -24.95
CA ALA A 165 -2.34 6.16 -25.83
C ALA A 165 -1.91 5.81 -27.27
N ASP A 166 -0.68 6.20 -27.68
CA ASP A 166 -0.14 6.02 -29.02
C ASP A 166 1.35 5.63 -28.99
N ALA A 167 1.80 4.93 -30.04
CA ALA A 167 3.18 4.44 -30.17
C ALA A 167 4.19 5.55 -30.50
N ALA A 168 3.75 6.78 -30.69
CA ALA A 168 4.64 7.91 -30.92
C ALA A 168 5.09 8.58 -29.61
N SER A 169 4.58 8.12 -28.47
CA SER A 169 4.83 8.75 -27.18
C SER A 169 5.23 7.75 -26.08
N THR A 170 5.90 8.29 -25.07
CA THR A 170 6.20 7.61 -23.82
C THR A 170 5.24 8.12 -22.76
N ALA A 171 4.68 7.21 -21.96
CA ALA A 171 3.98 7.55 -20.72
C ALA A 171 4.64 6.74 -19.61
N ASN A 172 4.84 7.34 -18.44
CA ASN A 172 5.61 6.77 -17.33
C ASN A 172 7.12 6.77 -17.60
N THR A 173 7.79 5.63 -17.47
CA THR A 173 9.25 5.52 -17.53
C THR A 173 9.71 4.75 -18.75
N SER A 174 10.92 5.08 -19.22
CA SER A 174 11.69 4.26 -20.14
C SER A 174 13.04 3.85 -19.53
N ASP A 175 13.15 3.95 -18.21
CA ASP A 175 14.36 3.62 -17.47
C ASP A 175 14.29 2.16 -17.02
N GLY A 176 15.14 1.33 -17.62
CA GLY A 176 15.15 -0.11 -17.36
C GLY A 176 15.40 -0.45 -15.89
N TRP A 177 14.77 -1.51 -15.41
CA TRP A 177 14.89 -1.99 -14.03
C TRP A 177 15.26 -3.46 -14.01
N SER A 178 16.37 -3.82 -13.36
CA SER A 178 16.73 -5.23 -13.23
C SER A 178 16.26 -5.81 -11.91
N ILE A 179 15.45 -6.88 -11.99
CA ILE A 179 14.94 -7.60 -10.83
C ILE A 179 15.55 -8.99 -10.72
N ARG A 180 15.65 -9.49 -9.48
CA ARG A 180 15.98 -10.90 -9.22
C ARG A 180 14.78 -11.79 -9.53
N THR A 181 15.06 -12.92 -10.17
CA THR A 181 14.04 -13.88 -10.62
C THR A 181 13.90 -15.07 -9.67
N THR A 182 13.00 -16.00 -9.98
CA THR A 182 12.92 -17.28 -9.24
C THR A 182 14.18 -18.15 -9.37
N GLY A 183 15.03 -17.91 -10.38
CA GLY A 183 16.31 -18.59 -10.57
C GLY A 183 17.48 -17.99 -9.79
N PHE A 184 17.29 -16.90 -9.04
CA PHE A 184 18.37 -16.32 -8.21
C PHE A 184 18.90 -17.36 -7.19
N PRO A 185 20.22 -17.53 -7.02
CA PRO A 185 20.76 -18.59 -6.16
C PRO A 185 20.36 -18.50 -4.69
N ASN A 186 20.17 -17.28 -4.16
CA ASN A 186 19.70 -17.07 -2.79
C ASN A 186 18.16 -17.05 -2.76
N GLY A 187 17.55 -18.00 -2.06
CA GLY A 187 16.09 -18.08 -1.90
C GLY A 187 15.47 -16.85 -1.24
N ASP A 188 16.20 -16.21 -0.32
CA ASP A 188 15.70 -15.09 0.50
C ASP A 188 15.56 -13.77 -0.28
N SER A 189 15.97 -13.75 -1.55
CA SER A 189 15.86 -12.58 -2.43
C SER A 189 15.15 -12.88 -3.74
N ARG A 190 14.44 -14.01 -3.79
CA ARG A 190 13.52 -14.32 -4.90
C ARG A 190 12.20 -13.56 -4.68
N PRO A 191 11.38 -13.40 -5.73
CA PRO A 191 10.05 -12.83 -5.57
C PRO A 191 9.26 -13.52 -4.46
N LEU A 192 8.71 -12.71 -3.54
CA LEU A 192 8.00 -13.17 -2.36
C LEU A 192 6.63 -12.50 -2.29
N LEU A 193 5.59 -13.30 -2.07
CA LEU A 193 4.26 -12.80 -1.73
C LEU A 193 4.01 -13.05 -0.24
N GLU A 194 3.90 -11.96 0.52
CA GLU A 194 3.49 -12.00 1.93
C GLU A 194 1.99 -11.69 2.00
N VAL A 195 1.24 -12.50 2.75
CA VAL A 195 -0.21 -12.34 2.88
C VAL A 195 -0.63 -12.51 4.33
N GLU A 196 -1.30 -11.49 4.85
CA GLU A 196 -2.02 -11.52 6.12
C GLU A 196 -3.52 -11.64 5.85
N TYR A 197 -4.18 -12.57 6.54
CA TYR A 197 -5.60 -12.82 6.35
C TYR A 197 -6.31 -13.23 7.63
N THR A 198 -7.62 -13.07 7.62
CA THR A 198 -8.53 -13.55 8.66
C THR A 198 -9.64 -14.41 8.07
N THR A 199 -10.13 -15.36 8.86
CA THR A 199 -11.35 -16.13 8.58
C THR A 199 -12.52 -15.68 9.45
N ALA A 200 -12.34 -14.62 10.25
CA ALA A 200 -13.44 -14.01 10.99
C ALA A 200 -14.49 -13.46 10.00
N PRO A 201 -15.78 -13.42 10.38
CA PRO A 201 -16.79 -12.77 9.56
C PRO A 201 -16.47 -11.28 9.37
N VAL A 202 -16.36 -10.85 8.12
CA VAL A 202 -16.08 -9.45 7.77
C VAL A 202 -17.21 -8.87 6.91
N THR A 203 -17.60 -7.64 7.22
CA THR A 203 -18.52 -6.86 6.39
C THR A 203 -17.73 -5.85 5.56
N LYS A 204 -17.74 -5.99 4.24
CA LYS A 204 -17.12 -5.04 3.30
C LYS A 204 -18.16 -4.00 2.85
N THR A 205 -17.84 -2.73 3.03
CA THR A 205 -18.64 -1.60 2.53
C THR A 205 -17.76 -0.70 1.67
N SER A 206 -18.29 -0.19 0.56
CA SER A 206 -17.55 0.73 -0.32
C SER A 206 -18.36 2.00 -0.58
N PHE A 207 -17.68 3.13 -0.50
CA PHE A 207 -18.24 4.46 -0.64
C PHE A 207 -17.54 5.15 -1.81
N GLN A 208 -18.27 5.41 -2.88
CA GLN A 208 -17.73 6.05 -4.08
C GLN A 208 -18.80 6.94 -4.72
N GLN A 209 -18.43 8.19 -4.99
CA GLN A 209 -19.37 9.21 -5.45
C GLN A 209 -20.04 8.79 -6.76
N GLY A 210 -21.37 8.66 -6.75
CA GLY A 210 -22.17 8.27 -7.93
C GLY A 210 -22.25 6.77 -8.20
N ALA A 211 -21.60 5.93 -7.39
CA ALA A 211 -21.71 4.48 -7.45
C ALA A 211 -22.61 3.95 -6.33
N ASN A 212 -23.39 2.90 -6.62
CA ASN A 212 -24.22 2.18 -5.63
C ASN A 212 -25.14 3.08 -4.77
N GLY A 213 -25.55 4.24 -5.29
CA GLY A 213 -26.40 5.20 -4.59
C GLY A 213 -25.68 6.10 -3.57
N TYR A 214 -24.36 6.01 -3.44
CA TYR A 214 -23.58 6.88 -2.56
C TYR A 214 -23.26 8.23 -3.22
N SER A 215 -23.47 9.33 -2.49
CA SER A 215 -23.32 10.70 -3.02
C SER A 215 -22.77 11.69 -1.99
N SER A 216 -22.02 11.20 -1.01
CA SER A 216 -21.59 11.95 0.18
C SER A 216 -20.07 12.08 0.27
N THR A 217 -19.35 12.11 -0.85
CA THR A 217 -17.94 12.52 -0.88
C THR A 217 -17.81 14.01 -1.19
N THR A 218 -17.08 14.73 -0.36
CA THR A 218 -16.55 16.07 -0.66
C THR A 218 -15.08 15.95 -1.00
N MET A 219 -14.63 16.64 -2.05
CA MET A 219 -13.22 16.75 -2.40
C MET A 219 -12.87 18.20 -2.69
N ALA A 220 -11.77 18.68 -2.12
CA ALA A 220 -11.19 19.98 -2.43
C ALA A 220 -9.76 19.76 -2.92
N VAL A 221 -9.39 20.40 -4.02
CA VAL A 221 -7.99 20.51 -4.45
C VAL A 221 -7.51 21.89 -4.04
N VAL A 222 -6.67 21.94 -3.01
CA VAL A 222 -6.12 23.18 -2.46
C VAL A 222 -4.79 23.45 -3.15
N ARG A 223 -4.66 24.64 -3.73
CA ARG A 223 -3.47 25.04 -4.49
C ARG A 223 -2.78 26.24 -3.88
N SER A 224 -1.46 26.16 -3.76
CA SER A 224 -0.64 27.29 -3.28
C SER A 224 -0.43 28.40 -4.32
N GLY A 225 -0.88 28.21 -5.56
CA GLY A 225 -0.57 29.10 -6.69
C GLY A 225 0.75 28.74 -7.36
N ALA A 226 1.34 29.66 -8.15
CA ALA A 226 2.47 29.33 -9.05
C ALA A 226 3.73 28.78 -8.34
N ASN A 227 3.95 29.14 -7.08
CA ASN A 227 5.02 28.66 -6.22
C ASN A 227 4.48 28.63 -4.79
N ALA A 228 4.83 27.63 -3.98
CA ALA A 228 4.43 27.62 -2.58
C ALA A 228 5.06 28.81 -1.84
N LEU A 229 4.25 29.74 -1.34
CA LEU A 229 4.70 30.90 -0.58
C LEU A 229 4.77 30.54 0.91
N ILE A 230 5.95 30.68 1.53
CA ILE A 230 6.11 30.46 2.98
C ILE A 230 5.53 31.63 3.80
N GLU A 231 5.49 32.83 3.23
CA GLU A 231 4.85 34.02 3.80
C GLU A 231 3.94 34.65 2.74
N ASP A 232 2.74 35.06 3.12
CA ASP A 232 1.72 35.70 2.27
C ASP A 232 2.29 36.96 1.58
N ALA A 233 2.82 36.76 0.38
CA ALA A 233 2.97 37.83 -0.59
C ALA A 233 1.61 37.96 -1.27
N LEU A 234 0.93 39.06 -0.99
CA LEU A 234 -0.42 39.50 -1.41
C LEU A 234 -0.74 39.45 -2.94
N ASP A 235 -0.15 38.55 -3.72
CA ASP A 235 -0.37 38.36 -5.16
C ASP A 235 -0.80 36.90 -5.48
N GLY A 236 -1.95 36.51 -4.92
CA GLY A 236 -3.16 36.27 -5.72
C GLY A 236 -3.22 35.02 -6.61
N GLY A 237 -2.55 33.93 -6.26
CA GLY A 237 -2.59 32.67 -7.02
C GLY A 237 -3.31 31.50 -6.35
N GLU A 238 -3.55 31.56 -5.04
CA GLU A 238 -4.16 30.47 -4.28
C GLU A 238 -5.62 30.28 -4.68
N ILE A 239 -5.99 29.01 -4.87
CA ILE A 239 -7.37 28.62 -5.16
C ILE A 239 -7.67 27.28 -4.51
N THR A 240 -8.94 27.08 -4.21
CA THR A 240 -9.47 25.78 -3.82
C THR A 240 -10.54 25.39 -4.82
N GLU A 241 -10.30 24.27 -5.50
CA GLU A 241 -11.19 23.76 -6.53
C GLU A 241 -12.06 22.64 -5.97
N ASP A 242 -13.38 22.75 -6.16
CA ASP A 242 -14.31 21.68 -5.84
C ASP A 242 -14.12 20.52 -6.84
N GLY A 243 -13.78 19.36 -6.30
CA GLY A 243 -13.51 18.15 -7.07
C GLY A 243 -14.68 17.71 -7.96
N THR A 244 -15.92 18.14 -7.67
CA THR A 244 -17.09 17.83 -8.50
C THR A 244 -17.09 18.52 -9.88
N PHE A 245 -16.29 19.57 -10.05
CA PHE A 245 -16.09 20.25 -11.34
C PHE A 245 -14.83 19.80 -12.09
N LEU A 246 -14.06 18.88 -11.52
CA LEU A 246 -12.81 18.38 -12.10
C LEU A 246 -13.02 16.95 -12.63
N ASP A 247 -12.47 16.67 -13.81
CA ASP A 247 -12.42 15.29 -14.33
C ASP A 247 -11.16 14.58 -13.80
N GLN A 248 -9.99 15.08 -14.22
CA GLN A 248 -8.68 14.72 -13.70
C GLN A 248 -7.90 15.98 -13.37
N THR A 249 -7.04 15.92 -12.36
CA THR A 249 -6.32 17.08 -11.83
C THR A 249 -4.94 16.69 -11.34
N PHE A 250 -3.97 17.61 -11.47
CA PHE A 250 -2.63 17.41 -10.92
C PHE A 250 -2.57 17.86 -9.46
N LEU A 251 -1.98 17.01 -8.64
CA LEU A 251 -1.37 17.37 -7.37
C LEU A 251 0.13 17.58 -7.59
N ASP A 252 0.76 18.35 -6.71
CA ASP A 252 2.19 18.60 -6.77
C ASP A 252 2.75 18.88 -5.37
N GLY A 253 4.03 18.62 -5.18
CA GLY A 253 4.73 18.91 -3.94
C GLY A 253 5.71 20.07 -4.09
N VAL A 254 5.92 20.77 -2.97
CA VAL A 254 6.82 21.91 -2.92
C VAL A 254 8.28 21.48 -3.13
N PHE A 255 9.00 22.21 -3.99
CA PHE A 255 10.45 22.11 -4.12
C PHE A 255 11.13 23.37 -3.61
N TYR A 256 11.93 23.25 -2.55
CA TYR A 256 12.74 24.35 -2.02
C TYR A 256 14.07 24.46 -2.78
N THR A 257 14.33 25.62 -3.36
CA THR A 257 15.53 25.93 -4.13
C THR A 257 16.69 26.42 -3.27
N ASP A 258 16.42 26.90 -2.06
CA ASP A 258 17.42 27.37 -1.11
C ASP A 258 16.95 27.29 0.35
N THR A 259 17.86 27.59 1.27
CA THR A 259 17.59 27.64 2.72
C THR A 259 16.84 28.91 3.15
N ALA A 260 16.59 29.84 2.23
CA ALA A 260 15.77 31.03 2.49
C ALA A 260 14.28 30.76 2.26
N GLY A 261 13.92 29.57 1.76
CA GLY A 261 12.54 29.16 1.58
C GLY A 261 11.97 29.50 0.21
N ASN A 262 12.81 29.85 -0.77
CA ASN A 262 12.34 30.08 -2.13
C ASN A 262 11.95 28.75 -2.79
N THR A 263 10.80 28.72 -3.47
CA THR A 263 10.26 27.51 -4.09
C THR A 263 10.23 27.62 -5.61
N SER A 264 10.28 26.47 -6.31
CA SER A 264 10.13 26.38 -7.77
C SER A 264 9.02 25.42 -8.21
N SER A 265 8.18 25.00 -7.25
CA SER A 265 7.04 24.10 -7.45
C SER A 265 5.91 24.54 -6.51
N PRO A 266 4.63 24.38 -6.92
CA PRO A 266 3.48 24.52 -6.03
C PRO A 266 3.45 23.46 -4.91
N ASP A 267 2.60 23.68 -3.91
CA ASP A 267 2.14 22.68 -2.95
C ASP A 267 0.63 22.47 -3.17
N ASP A 268 0.30 21.55 -4.07
CA ASP A 268 -1.05 21.27 -4.53
C ASP A 268 -1.51 19.92 -3.95
N LEU A 269 -2.51 19.95 -3.07
CA LEU A 269 -2.95 18.80 -2.30
C LEU A 269 -4.45 18.53 -2.47
N ALA A 270 -4.87 17.30 -2.21
CA ALA A 270 -6.28 16.93 -2.17
C ALA A 270 -6.75 16.69 -0.74
N LEU A 271 -7.87 17.30 -0.38
CA LEU A 271 -8.65 16.96 0.81
C LEU A 271 -9.85 16.12 0.37
N LEU A 272 -10.08 14.98 1.01
CA LEU A 272 -11.19 14.08 0.73
C LEU A 272 -11.94 13.75 2.01
N LYS A 273 -13.25 13.97 2.00
CA LYS A 273 -14.13 13.66 3.12
C LYS A 273 -15.25 12.75 2.66
N PHE A 274 -15.39 11.59 3.30
CA PHE A 274 -16.51 10.69 3.12
C PHE A 274 -17.47 10.87 4.30
N GLU A 275 -18.72 11.21 4.01
CA GLU A 275 -19.76 11.38 5.03
C GLU A 275 -20.73 10.19 5.02
N ASN A 276 -21.47 10.00 6.12
CA ASN A 276 -22.41 8.89 6.29
C ASN A 276 -21.75 7.49 6.21
N ILE A 277 -20.47 7.38 6.59
CA ILE A 277 -19.71 6.12 6.59
C ILE A 277 -20.39 5.06 7.46
N PHE A 278 -20.75 5.41 8.70
CA PHE A 278 -21.30 4.48 9.67
C PHE A 278 -22.79 4.68 9.93
N GLY A 279 -23.51 3.58 10.14
CA GLY A 279 -24.92 3.61 10.53
C GLY A 279 -25.63 2.27 10.33
N ASN A 280 -26.96 2.33 10.32
CA ASN A 280 -27.83 1.16 10.11
C ASN A 280 -28.51 1.17 8.72
N GLY A 281 -28.20 2.17 7.89
CA GLY A 281 -28.75 2.31 6.54
C GLY A 281 -28.09 1.37 5.53
N ALA A 282 -28.78 1.14 4.41
CA ALA A 282 -28.18 0.43 3.28
C ALA A 282 -26.96 1.20 2.75
N GLY A 283 -25.86 0.50 2.50
CA GLY A 283 -24.61 1.10 2.02
C GLY A 283 -23.77 1.79 3.11
N GLN A 284 -24.10 1.61 4.39
CA GLN A 284 -23.29 2.08 5.51
C GLN A 284 -22.55 0.93 6.19
N ALA A 285 -21.37 1.23 6.72
CA ALA A 285 -20.61 0.30 7.56
C ALA A 285 -21.26 0.22 8.96
N PRO A 286 -21.21 -0.95 9.62
CA PRO A 286 -21.79 -1.12 10.96
C PRO A 286 -21.05 -0.27 12.00
N ALA A 287 -21.76 0.64 12.66
CA ALA A 287 -21.17 1.56 13.66
C ALA A 287 -20.68 0.83 14.93
N ASN A 288 -21.27 -0.33 15.24
CA ASN A 288 -20.98 -1.11 16.45
C ASN A 288 -19.93 -2.23 16.24
N THR A 289 -19.26 -2.25 15.09
CA THR A 289 -18.24 -3.25 14.76
C THR A 289 -16.94 -2.54 14.43
N PRO A 290 -15.80 -2.92 15.03
CA PRO A 290 -14.50 -2.30 14.72
C PRO A 290 -14.16 -2.33 13.23
N VAL A 291 -13.38 -1.35 12.80
CA VAL A 291 -12.76 -1.32 11.47
C VAL A 291 -11.53 -2.22 11.52
N ALA A 292 -11.61 -3.36 10.84
CA ALA A 292 -10.49 -4.28 10.70
C ALA A 292 -9.48 -3.80 9.64
N LYS A 293 -9.97 -3.12 8.60
CA LYS A 293 -9.14 -2.50 7.58
C LYS A 293 -9.93 -1.41 6.85
N ALA A 294 -9.29 -0.30 6.50
CA ALA A 294 -9.86 0.66 5.57
C ALA A 294 -8.84 1.19 4.57
N TRP A 295 -9.30 1.40 3.34
CA TRP A 295 -8.47 1.90 2.25
C TRP A 295 -9.12 3.11 1.59
N ALA A 296 -8.37 4.19 1.44
CA ALA A 296 -8.70 5.26 0.51
C ALA A 296 -8.02 4.96 -0.82
N VAL A 297 -8.82 4.82 -1.88
CA VAL A 297 -8.32 4.49 -3.21
C VAL A 297 -8.42 5.69 -4.12
N ILE A 298 -7.28 6.09 -4.67
CA ILE A 298 -7.14 7.19 -5.62
C ILE A 298 -6.68 6.61 -6.95
N THR A 299 -7.34 6.95 -8.06
CA THR A 299 -6.95 6.45 -9.38
C THR A 299 -6.08 7.48 -10.08
N THR A 300 -4.86 7.10 -10.46
CA THR A 300 -3.96 7.89 -11.31
C THR A 300 -4.66 8.22 -12.62
N GLY A 301 -4.48 9.45 -13.09
CA GLY A 301 -5.00 9.93 -14.36
C GLY A 301 -4.53 9.07 -15.53
N ASP A 302 -5.28 9.15 -16.62
CA ASP A 302 -5.00 8.44 -17.87
C ASP A 302 -5.11 9.33 -19.11
N GLN A 303 -5.35 10.63 -18.94
CA GLN A 303 -5.43 11.61 -20.02
C GLN A 303 -4.09 12.27 -20.35
N SER A 304 -3.13 12.26 -19.42
CA SER A 304 -1.78 12.79 -19.63
C SER A 304 -0.73 11.68 -19.63
N ASN A 305 0.28 11.81 -20.50
CA ASN A 305 1.46 10.94 -20.45
C ASN A 305 2.35 11.22 -19.22
N ALA A 306 2.18 12.39 -18.60
CA ALA A 306 2.82 12.76 -17.35
C ALA A 306 1.90 12.52 -16.13
N ALA A 307 0.85 11.70 -16.25
CA ALA A 307 -0.08 11.44 -15.15
C ALA A 307 0.55 10.68 -13.98
N GLN A 308 1.60 9.92 -14.29
CA GLN A 308 2.39 9.08 -13.40
C GLN A 308 3.02 9.87 -12.25
N SER A 309 3.48 9.17 -11.21
CA SER A 309 4.46 9.72 -10.29
C SER A 309 5.33 8.62 -9.72
N SER A 310 6.65 8.83 -9.69
CA SER A 310 7.54 7.93 -8.95
C SER A 310 7.37 8.05 -7.44
N GLY A 311 6.70 9.10 -6.95
CA GLY A 311 6.42 9.33 -5.54
C GLY A 311 7.63 9.77 -4.71
N PRO A 312 7.55 9.69 -3.37
CA PRO A 312 6.42 9.15 -2.62
C PRO A 312 5.28 10.17 -2.39
N TRP A 313 4.08 9.67 -2.12
CA TRP A 313 2.89 10.43 -1.71
C TRP A 313 2.31 9.83 -0.43
N SER A 314 1.70 10.67 0.41
CA SER A 314 1.24 10.29 1.74
C SER A 314 -0.22 10.65 1.98
N ALA A 315 -0.92 9.78 2.71
CA ALA A 315 -2.24 10.03 3.26
C ALA A 315 -2.13 10.44 4.73
N HIS A 316 -2.93 11.43 5.15
CA HIS A 316 -2.96 11.93 6.52
C HIS A 316 -4.41 12.14 6.98
N THR A 317 -4.67 11.99 8.28
CA THR A 317 -5.91 12.49 8.88
C THR A 317 -5.87 14.01 8.91
N VAL A 318 -6.93 14.68 8.48
CA VAL A 318 -7.10 16.12 8.69
C VAL A 318 -7.64 16.34 10.10
N LEU A 319 -7.02 17.25 10.87
CA LEU A 319 -7.32 17.45 12.30
C LEU A 319 -8.13 18.72 12.58
N ARG A 320 -8.50 19.45 11.53
CA ARG A 320 -9.29 20.67 11.61
C ARG A 320 -10.30 20.77 10.48
N ASP A 321 -11.32 21.60 10.70
CA ASP A 321 -12.37 21.81 9.73
C ASP A 321 -11.86 22.59 8.50
N TRP A 322 -12.53 22.38 7.37
CA TRP A 322 -12.25 23.04 6.10
C TRP A 322 -13.52 23.05 5.23
N ASP A 323 -13.57 23.99 4.29
CA ASP A 323 -14.60 24.06 3.26
C ASP A 323 -14.00 24.40 1.89
N LEU A 324 -14.86 24.54 0.87
CA LEU A 324 -14.45 24.81 -0.51
C LEU A 324 -13.89 26.23 -0.74
N ASN A 325 -13.79 27.05 0.30
CA ASN A 325 -13.13 28.35 0.31
C ASN A 325 -11.86 28.36 1.15
N THR A 326 -11.53 27.27 1.86
CA THR A 326 -10.28 27.16 2.64
C THR A 326 -9.09 27.16 1.70
N LEU A 327 -8.24 28.17 1.80
CA LEU A 327 -7.05 28.36 0.98
C LEU A 327 -5.82 27.66 1.57
N HIS A 328 -4.74 27.58 0.79
CA HIS A 328 -3.47 27.03 1.26
C HIS A 328 -2.92 27.80 2.46
N SER A 329 -3.02 29.13 2.41
CA SER A 329 -2.63 30.05 3.50
C SER A 329 -3.56 30.02 4.72
N ASP A 330 -4.72 29.38 4.66
CA ASP A 330 -5.61 29.23 5.83
C ASP A 330 -5.14 28.13 6.80
N PHE A 331 -4.18 27.30 6.38
CA PHE A 331 -3.58 26.26 7.20
C PHE A 331 -2.39 26.80 8.00
N GLY A 332 -2.40 26.50 9.30
CA GLY A 332 -1.26 26.69 10.16
C GLY A 332 -0.79 28.13 10.44
N ALA A 333 0.38 28.21 11.09
CA ALA A 333 1.17 29.43 11.19
C ALA A 333 2.20 29.55 10.04
N VAL A 334 2.42 28.44 9.34
CA VAL A 334 3.20 28.32 8.10
C VAL A 334 2.24 27.78 7.05
N ASN A 335 2.09 28.50 5.94
CA ASN A 335 1.13 28.16 4.89
C ASN A 335 1.23 26.69 4.46
N GLY A 336 0.08 26.07 4.22
CA GLY A 336 -0.07 24.67 3.86
C GLY A 336 -0.22 23.75 5.07
N LEU A 337 -0.66 22.52 4.84
CA LEU A 337 -0.88 21.56 5.93
C LEU A 337 0.43 21.23 6.64
N GLN A 338 0.48 21.33 7.96
CA GLN A 338 1.63 20.89 8.75
C GLN A 338 1.24 19.90 9.85
N VAL A 339 2.16 18.97 10.13
CA VAL A 339 2.02 18.06 11.30
C VAL A 339 2.33 18.83 12.59
N GLY A 340 3.30 19.76 12.54
CA GLY A 340 3.85 20.44 13.72
C GLY A 340 2.92 21.43 14.41
N ASP A 341 1.91 21.96 13.72
CA ASP A 341 0.89 22.86 14.27
C ASP A 341 -0.50 22.21 14.40
N GLY A 342 -0.61 20.93 14.04
CA GLY A 342 -1.81 20.14 14.23
C GLY A 342 -2.88 20.30 13.15
N ASP A 343 -2.52 20.68 11.92
CA ASP A 343 -3.45 20.65 10.79
C ASP A 343 -3.75 19.21 10.32
N ILE A 344 -2.72 18.35 10.37
CA ILE A 344 -2.78 16.95 9.95
C ILE A 344 -2.04 16.03 10.93
N SER A 345 -2.42 14.76 10.95
CA SER A 345 -1.65 13.72 11.64
C SER A 345 -0.29 13.46 10.96
N PRO A 346 0.63 12.72 11.61
CA PRO A 346 1.64 11.97 10.87
C PRO A 346 1.02 11.14 9.74
N ALA A 347 1.84 10.76 8.75
CA ALA A 347 1.35 9.97 7.61
C ALA A 347 0.74 8.65 8.10
N LEU A 348 -0.50 8.38 7.67
CA LEU A 348 -1.19 7.09 7.85
C LEU A 348 -0.53 6.02 6.98
N ASP A 349 -0.22 6.40 5.74
CA ASP A 349 0.44 5.55 4.75
C ASP A 349 1.24 6.41 3.78
N THR A 350 2.28 5.84 3.19
CA THR A 350 3.15 6.49 2.20
C THR A 350 3.49 5.49 1.11
N LEU A 351 3.10 5.81 -0.13
CA LEU A 351 3.20 4.93 -1.27
C LEU A 351 3.93 5.60 -2.42
N ASP A 352 4.45 4.80 -3.34
CA ASP A 352 5.19 5.26 -4.51
C ASP A 352 4.94 4.36 -5.73
N GLY A 353 5.54 4.71 -6.88
CA GLY A 353 5.50 3.85 -8.07
C GLY A 353 4.16 3.87 -8.83
N PHE A 354 3.60 5.05 -9.11
CA PHE A 354 2.28 5.17 -9.72
C PHE A 354 2.38 5.28 -11.24
N VAL A 355 2.01 4.22 -11.95
CA VAL A 355 1.85 4.27 -13.41
C VAL A 355 0.49 4.83 -13.81
N ARG A 356 0.39 5.38 -15.01
CA ARG A 356 -0.86 5.88 -15.62
C ARG A 356 -2.02 4.89 -15.46
N GLY A 357 -3.17 5.38 -14.97
CA GLY A 357 -4.39 4.60 -14.76
C GLY A 357 -4.39 3.61 -13.59
N SER A 358 -3.32 3.58 -12.77
CA SER A 358 -3.23 2.74 -11.57
C SER A 358 -4.19 3.18 -10.46
N GLU A 359 -4.67 2.23 -9.66
CA GLU A 359 -5.31 2.48 -8.38
C GLU A 359 -4.25 2.50 -7.27
N VAL A 360 -4.24 3.56 -6.48
CA VAL A 360 -3.34 3.75 -5.33
C VAL A 360 -4.16 3.59 -4.06
N TRP A 361 -3.83 2.58 -3.25
CA TRP A 361 -4.60 2.15 -2.08
C TRP A 361 -3.90 2.55 -0.79
N PHE A 362 -4.20 3.75 -0.27
CA PHE A 362 -3.68 4.21 1.01
C PHE A 362 -4.39 3.54 2.18
N ASP A 363 -3.61 2.99 3.11
CA ASP A 363 -4.14 2.54 4.38
C ASP A 363 -4.63 3.74 5.21
N VAL A 364 -5.91 3.72 5.55
CA VAL A 364 -6.55 4.76 6.36
C VAL A 364 -7.34 4.14 7.52
N THR A 365 -6.93 2.94 7.94
CA THR A 365 -7.60 2.15 8.99
C THR A 365 -7.77 2.96 10.26
N ASP A 366 -6.71 3.60 10.75
CA ASP A 366 -6.72 4.38 12.00
C ASP A 366 -7.68 5.57 11.92
N TYR A 367 -7.68 6.31 10.81
CA TYR A 367 -8.60 7.42 10.58
C TYR A 367 -10.07 6.96 10.63
N VAL A 368 -10.39 5.87 9.93
CA VAL A 368 -11.77 5.40 9.82
C VAL A 368 -12.26 4.78 11.14
N GLU A 369 -11.37 4.11 11.89
CA GLU A 369 -11.67 3.63 13.24
C GLU A 369 -11.85 4.77 14.23
N GLY A 370 -11.02 5.82 14.16
CA GLY A 370 -11.20 7.05 14.95
C GLY A 370 -12.57 7.68 14.72
N VAL A 371 -12.97 7.86 13.46
CA VAL A 371 -14.31 8.39 13.11
C VAL A 371 -15.42 7.46 13.63
N ARG A 372 -15.23 6.14 13.60
CA ARG A 372 -16.21 5.19 14.15
C ARG A 372 -16.34 5.32 15.67
N SER A 373 -15.22 5.53 16.36
CA SER A 373 -15.12 5.52 17.82
C SER A 373 -15.50 6.87 18.46
N GLY A 374 -15.54 7.95 17.66
CA GLY A 374 -16.13 9.22 18.05
C GLY A 374 -15.34 10.47 17.66
N ASP A 375 -14.22 10.32 16.95
CA ASP A 375 -13.43 11.45 16.49
C ASP A 375 -14.19 12.30 15.46
N ALA A 376 -13.82 13.58 15.39
CA ALA A 376 -14.36 14.47 14.39
C ALA A 376 -13.95 14.01 12.99
N ASN A 377 -14.93 13.84 12.10
CA ASN A 377 -14.68 13.57 10.71
C ASN A 377 -14.33 14.87 9.98
N TYR A 378 -13.05 15.11 9.70
CA TYR A 378 -12.59 16.16 8.77
C TYR A 378 -12.01 15.59 7.48
N GLY A 379 -12.05 14.27 7.27
CA GLY A 379 -11.49 13.65 6.08
C GLY A 379 -9.99 13.36 6.16
N ILE A 380 -9.43 13.05 5.00
CA ILE A 380 -8.02 12.76 4.78
C ILE A 380 -7.41 13.78 3.82
N ALA A 381 -6.11 14.03 3.95
CA ALA A 381 -5.32 14.76 2.98
C ALA A 381 -4.40 13.80 2.21
N ILE A 382 -4.30 14.01 0.90
CA ILE A 382 -3.32 13.37 0.02
C ILE A 382 -2.35 14.46 -0.44
N ARG A 383 -1.07 14.30 -0.09
CA ARG A 383 -0.02 15.29 -0.38
C ARG A 383 1.37 14.66 -0.48
N THR A 384 2.36 15.46 -0.85
CA THR A 384 3.76 15.09 -0.70
C THR A 384 4.61 16.30 -0.29
N THR A 385 5.68 16.04 0.45
CA THR A 385 6.76 17.01 0.74
C THR A 385 8.12 16.49 0.26
N ALA A 386 8.13 15.35 -0.44
CA ALA A 386 9.33 14.61 -0.80
C ALA A 386 9.63 14.63 -2.30
N THR A 387 8.67 15.01 -3.13
CA THR A 387 8.84 15.13 -4.57
C THR A 387 8.14 16.37 -5.10
N ALA A 388 8.63 16.86 -6.24
CA ALA A 388 7.97 17.89 -7.06
C ALA A 388 7.66 17.35 -8.46
N ASP A 389 7.63 16.02 -8.58
CA ASP A 389 7.05 15.33 -9.73
C ASP A 389 5.55 15.18 -9.46
N GLY A 390 4.76 16.00 -10.15
CA GLY A 390 3.31 16.04 -9.97
C GLY A 390 2.66 14.68 -10.23
N TRP A 391 1.47 14.50 -9.66
CA TRP A 391 0.67 13.29 -9.83
C TRP A 391 -0.72 13.67 -10.31
N GLN A 392 -1.11 13.19 -11.49
CA GLN A 392 -2.48 13.39 -11.96
C GLN A 392 -3.40 12.35 -11.31
N ILE A 393 -4.52 12.79 -10.75
CA ILE A 393 -5.53 11.94 -10.15
C ILE A 393 -6.90 12.18 -10.76
N ASN A 394 -7.77 11.17 -10.71
CA ASN A 394 -9.19 11.34 -10.98
C ASN A 394 -9.87 12.00 -9.77
N ALA A 395 -10.68 13.02 -10.04
CA ALA A 395 -11.43 13.72 -9.01
C ALA A 395 -12.85 13.15 -8.83
N THR A 396 -13.58 13.61 -7.81
CA THR A 396 -14.97 13.17 -7.55
C THR A 396 -15.95 13.52 -8.68
N GLY A 397 -15.62 14.52 -9.49
CA GLY A 397 -16.34 14.93 -10.70
C GLY A 397 -16.00 14.11 -11.95
N SER A 398 -15.08 13.13 -11.86
CA SER A 398 -14.65 12.37 -13.03
C SER A 398 -15.81 11.79 -13.82
N SER A 399 -15.74 11.90 -15.15
CA SER A 399 -16.70 11.31 -16.07
C SER A 399 -16.70 9.78 -15.99
N ASN A 400 -15.58 9.18 -15.60
CA ASN A 400 -15.45 7.76 -15.31
C ASN A 400 -15.76 7.50 -13.82
N VAL A 401 -16.99 7.07 -13.52
CA VAL A 401 -17.44 6.81 -12.15
C VAL A 401 -16.54 5.79 -11.44
N ASP A 402 -16.05 4.77 -12.16
CA ASP A 402 -15.24 3.70 -11.57
C ASP A 402 -13.86 4.18 -11.14
N ALA A 403 -13.34 5.27 -11.73
CA ALA A 403 -12.05 5.86 -11.40
C ALA A 403 -12.11 6.91 -10.28
N ARG A 404 -13.31 7.35 -9.88
CA ARG A 404 -13.47 8.35 -8.80
C ARG A 404 -12.88 7.84 -7.48
N PRO A 405 -12.40 8.74 -6.61
CA PRO A 405 -11.93 8.34 -5.28
C PRO A 405 -12.96 7.52 -4.52
N ARG A 406 -12.51 6.46 -3.86
CA ARG A 406 -13.38 5.59 -3.05
C ARG A 406 -12.78 5.28 -1.69
N LEU A 407 -13.66 5.07 -0.72
CA LEU A 407 -13.32 4.47 0.57
C LEU A 407 -13.83 3.04 0.60
N VAL A 408 -12.99 2.10 1.04
CA VAL A 408 -13.35 0.68 1.23
C VAL A 408 -13.12 0.33 2.69
N VAL A 409 -14.15 -0.12 3.39
CA VAL A 409 -14.13 -0.41 4.82
C VAL A 409 -14.48 -1.88 5.05
N PHE A 410 -13.61 -2.57 5.77
CA PHE A 410 -13.79 -3.93 6.26
C PHE A 410 -14.07 -3.85 7.76
N SER A 411 -15.32 -4.12 8.16
CA SER A 411 -15.72 -4.14 9.57
C SER A 411 -15.75 -5.57 10.10
N ALA A 412 -14.97 -5.84 11.13
CA ALA A 412 -14.95 -7.14 11.80
C ALA A 412 -14.46 -7.01 13.23
N ASP A 413 -14.97 -7.88 14.10
CA ASP A 413 -14.33 -8.16 15.39
C ASP A 413 -13.29 -9.26 15.16
N LEU A 414 -12.03 -8.86 15.03
CA LEU A 414 -10.93 -9.80 14.83
C LEU A 414 -10.50 -10.49 16.12
N GLY A 415 -11.13 -10.19 17.27
CA GLY A 415 -10.64 -10.62 18.58
C GLY A 415 -9.29 -10.00 18.95
N ILE A 416 -8.76 -9.13 18.09
CA ILE A 416 -7.73 -8.16 18.43
C ILE A 416 -8.45 -7.12 19.26
N ILE A 417 -8.17 -7.11 20.56
CA ILE A 417 -8.69 -6.08 21.44
C ILE A 417 -7.90 -4.81 21.10
N SER A 418 -8.27 -4.12 20.02
CA SER A 418 -7.90 -2.72 19.81
C SER A 418 -8.38 -1.98 21.07
N GLY A 419 -7.41 -1.40 21.79
CA GLY A 419 -7.64 -0.78 23.08
C GLY A 419 -7.40 -1.67 24.30
N THR A 420 -6.53 -2.70 24.24
CA THR A 420 -5.93 -3.21 25.48
C THR A 420 -5.10 -2.06 26.06
N PRO A 421 -5.46 -1.48 27.22
CA PRO A 421 -4.75 -0.31 27.70
C PRO A 421 -3.26 -0.62 27.88
N GLY A 422 -2.38 0.07 27.17
CA GLY A 422 -0.95 -0.20 27.19
C GLY A 422 -0.37 -0.92 25.98
N ASP A 423 -1.19 -1.37 25.03
CA ASP A 423 -0.78 -1.77 23.68
C ASP A 423 -0.68 -0.48 22.86
N PHE A 424 0.54 0.01 22.63
CA PHE A 424 0.81 1.31 22.03
C PHE A 424 1.26 1.23 20.58
N ASN A 425 1.64 0.04 20.11
CA ASN A 425 1.87 -0.23 18.69
C ASN A 425 0.68 -0.94 18.02
N ASP A 426 -0.39 -1.20 18.77
CA ASP A 426 -1.60 -1.91 18.32
C ASP A 426 -1.27 -3.29 17.70
N ASP A 427 -0.18 -3.92 18.16
CA ASP A 427 0.21 -5.26 17.69
C ASP A 427 -0.58 -6.39 18.35
N GLY A 428 -1.51 -6.03 19.24
CA GLY A 428 -2.38 -6.92 19.99
C GLY A 428 -1.73 -7.43 21.28
N SER A 429 -0.46 -7.13 21.52
CA SER A 429 0.29 -7.53 22.72
C SER A 429 0.64 -6.31 23.55
N VAL A 430 0.80 -6.49 24.86
CA VAL A 430 1.37 -5.45 25.73
C VAL A 430 2.74 -5.93 26.18
N ASP A 431 3.79 -5.49 25.49
CA ASP A 431 5.16 -5.97 25.68
C ASP A 431 6.21 -4.85 25.75
N GLY A 432 7.49 -5.21 25.56
CA GLY A 432 8.60 -4.28 25.65
C GLY A 432 8.66 -3.26 24.50
N SER A 433 8.01 -3.56 23.37
CA SER A 433 7.91 -2.71 22.19
C SER A 433 6.98 -1.53 22.47
N ASP A 434 5.86 -1.78 23.16
CA ASP A 434 4.97 -0.73 23.66
C ASP A 434 5.69 0.17 24.65
N PHE A 435 6.43 -0.43 25.58
CA PHE A 435 7.20 0.34 26.55
C PHE A 435 8.19 1.30 25.89
N LEU A 436 8.80 0.89 24.77
CA LEU A 436 9.71 1.72 24.00
C LEU A 436 8.98 2.89 23.32
N LEU A 437 7.77 2.66 22.80
CA LEU A 437 6.91 3.72 22.23
C LEU A 437 6.50 4.73 23.30
N TRP A 438 6.06 4.24 24.46
CA TRP A 438 5.74 5.09 25.61
C TRP A 438 6.95 5.94 26.04
N GLN A 439 8.14 5.34 26.16
CA GLN A 439 9.36 6.07 26.54
C GLN A 439 9.73 7.15 25.52
N GLN A 440 9.53 6.88 24.23
CA GLN A 440 9.86 7.82 23.15
C GLN A 440 8.85 8.97 23.05
N GLY A 441 7.58 8.73 23.39
CA GLY A 441 6.51 9.74 23.37
C GLY A 441 6.22 10.41 24.71
N LEU A 442 7.01 10.14 25.76
CA LEU A 442 6.78 10.65 27.12
C LEU A 442 6.82 12.18 27.18
N GLY A 443 5.70 12.79 27.61
CA GLY A 443 5.54 14.24 27.68
C GLY A 443 5.03 14.89 26.38
N GLY A 444 4.72 14.07 25.37
CA GLY A 444 4.01 14.45 24.14
C GLY A 444 2.71 13.64 24.01
N SER A 445 2.82 12.47 23.38
CA SER A 445 1.69 11.59 23.09
C SER A 445 1.33 10.64 24.25
N PHE A 446 2.21 10.50 25.25
CA PHE A 446 1.99 9.63 26.40
C PHE A 446 2.30 10.30 27.74
N ASP A 447 1.56 9.90 28.78
CA ASP A 447 1.71 10.37 30.16
C ASP A 447 1.87 9.24 31.19
N ASP A 448 1.82 9.60 32.48
CA ASP A 448 1.95 8.65 33.60
C ASP A 448 0.76 7.68 33.69
N GLY A 449 -0.42 8.08 33.19
CA GLY A 449 -1.62 7.24 33.09
C GLY A 449 -1.44 6.12 32.06
N ASP A 450 -0.79 6.42 30.94
CA ASP A 450 -0.44 5.44 29.92
C ASP A 450 0.55 4.41 30.45
N PHE A 451 1.56 4.85 31.22
CA PHE A 451 2.48 3.92 31.89
C PHE A 451 1.74 2.97 32.84
N ALA A 452 0.76 3.48 33.58
CA ALA A 452 -0.06 2.66 34.48
C ALA A 452 -0.91 1.65 33.70
N ALA A 453 -1.41 2.03 32.52
CA ALA A 453 -2.12 1.13 31.62
C ALA A 453 -1.21 0.01 31.11
N TRP A 454 -0.02 0.33 30.59
CA TRP A 454 0.99 -0.65 30.18
C TRP A 454 1.39 -1.58 31.33
N SER A 455 1.72 -1.03 32.49
CA SER A 455 2.13 -1.84 33.64
C SER A 455 1.03 -2.77 34.14
N ALA A 456 -0.25 -2.41 33.98
CA ALA A 456 -1.37 -3.23 34.38
C ALA A 456 -1.63 -4.39 33.42
N ASN A 457 -1.28 -4.23 32.15
CA ASN A 457 -1.59 -5.19 31.09
C ASN A 457 -0.35 -5.91 30.51
N PHE A 458 0.87 -5.61 30.97
CA PHE A 458 2.11 -6.24 30.49
C PHE A 458 2.03 -7.78 30.48
N GLY A 459 2.33 -8.37 29.32
CA GLY A 459 2.22 -9.80 29.06
C GLY A 459 0.83 -10.25 28.59
N SER A 460 -0.12 -9.34 28.42
CA SER A 460 -1.38 -9.62 27.73
C SER A 460 -1.11 -9.85 26.25
N THR A 461 -1.66 -10.93 25.71
CA THR A 461 -1.70 -11.24 24.28
C THR A 461 -3.12 -11.73 23.99
N PRO A 462 -3.63 -11.59 22.76
CA PRO A 462 -4.96 -12.07 22.45
C PRO A 462 -4.97 -13.58 22.64
N ALA A 463 -6.04 -14.11 23.23
CA ALA A 463 -6.25 -15.55 23.27
C ALA A 463 -6.43 -16.05 21.83
N SER A 464 -5.34 -16.44 21.18
CA SER A 464 -5.38 -16.99 19.83
C SER A 464 -6.38 -18.16 19.77
N LEU A 465 -7.36 -18.05 18.87
CA LEU A 465 -8.20 -19.17 18.44
C LEU A 465 -7.31 -20.16 17.68
N GLY A 466 -6.60 -21.02 18.42
CA GLY A 466 -5.66 -21.97 17.83
C GLY A 466 -4.67 -22.62 18.79
N GLN A 467 -4.57 -22.20 20.07
CA GLN A 467 -3.80 -22.98 21.03
C GLN A 467 -4.54 -24.26 21.41
N ALA A 468 -4.17 -25.36 20.76
CA ALA A 468 -4.20 -26.66 21.42
C ALA A 468 -3.56 -26.49 22.79
N ALA A 469 -4.29 -26.85 23.86
CA ALA A 469 -3.81 -26.80 25.23
C ALA A 469 -2.38 -27.33 25.28
N SER A 470 -1.42 -26.47 25.65
CA SER A 470 -0.09 -26.94 25.99
C SER A 470 -0.27 -27.90 27.17
N THR A 471 -0.11 -29.19 26.91
CA THR A 471 0.00 -30.16 27.99
C THR A 471 1.17 -29.70 28.83
N ALA A 472 0.90 -29.34 30.09
CA ALA A 472 1.91 -28.95 31.06
C ALA A 472 3.09 -29.91 30.94
N ILE A 473 4.25 -29.36 30.56
CA ILE A 473 5.51 -30.10 30.55
C ILE A 473 5.71 -30.56 31.99
N PRO A 474 5.76 -31.87 32.28
CA PRO A 474 5.99 -32.32 33.65
C PRO A 474 7.36 -31.80 34.08
N GLU A 475 7.38 -30.99 35.14
CA GLU A 475 8.64 -30.56 35.74
C GLU A 475 9.49 -31.81 36.05
N PRO A 476 10.79 -31.80 35.74
CA PRO A 476 11.66 -32.91 36.10
C PRO A 476 11.64 -33.03 37.62
N THR A 477 10.98 -34.07 38.14
CA THR A 477 10.89 -34.38 39.56
C THR A 477 12.28 -34.23 40.20
N GLY A 478 12.43 -33.23 41.09
CA GLY A 478 13.64 -32.94 41.86
C GLY A 478 14.15 -34.09 42.75
N VAL A 479 13.50 -35.25 42.68
CA VAL A 479 13.90 -36.52 43.27
C VAL A 479 15.20 -37.06 42.63
N LEU A 480 15.47 -36.80 41.34
CA LEU A 480 16.70 -37.29 40.70
C LEU A 480 17.96 -36.55 41.18
N MET A 481 17.84 -35.24 41.44
CA MET A 481 18.97 -34.40 41.93
C MET A 481 19.25 -34.62 43.42
N THR A 482 18.23 -34.96 44.23
CA THR A 482 18.43 -35.33 45.64
C THR A 482 19.02 -36.73 45.81
N LEU A 483 18.72 -37.69 44.92
CA LEU A 483 19.32 -39.03 44.97
C LEU A 483 20.79 -39.05 44.53
N LEU A 484 21.18 -38.21 43.56
CA LEU A 484 22.59 -38.06 43.16
C LEU A 484 23.45 -37.35 44.22
N GLY A 485 22.87 -36.40 44.98
CA GLY A 485 23.55 -35.78 46.13
C GLY A 485 23.75 -36.72 47.32
N ALA A 486 22.80 -37.64 47.57
CA ALA A 486 22.88 -38.57 48.69
C ALA A 486 23.92 -39.70 48.48
N PHE A 487 24.16 -40.14 47.23
CA PHE A 487 25.21 -41.13 46.93
C PHE A 487 26.64 -40.57 47.03
N GLY A 488 26.84 -39.28 46.77
CA GLY A 488 28.15 -38.62 46.90
C GLY A 488 28.64 -38.44 48.34
N LEU A 489 27.72 -38.32 49.30
CA LEU A 489 28.05 -38.17 50.73
C LEU A 489 28.23 -39.51 51.46
N GLY A 490 27.76 -40.63 50.88
CA GLY A 490 27.90 -41.98 51.45
C GLY A 490 29.26 -42.66 51.19
N LEU A 491 30.01 -42.24 50.18
CA LEU A 491 31.30 -42.86 49.82
C LEU A 491 32.52 -42.27 50.56
N ARG A 492 32.33 -41.28 51.44
CA ARG A 492 33.43 -40.67 52.22
C ARG A 492 33.65 -41.27 53.62
N ARG A 493 33.05 -42.43 53.92
CA ARG A 493 33.33 -43.19 55.15
C ARG A 493 33.42 -44.69 54.87
N ARG A 494 34.62 -45.18 54.51
CA ARG A 494 35.27 -46.43 54.96
C ARG A 494 36.32 -46.93 53.95
N ARG A 495 37.55 -46.42 54.03
CA ARG A 495 38.77 -47.13 54.49
C ARG A 495 39.98 -46.26 54.21
#